data_AF-A0A7R9HHZ8-F1
#
_entry.id   AF-A0A7R9HHZ8-F1
#
_cell.length_a   1.000
_cell.length_b   1.000
_cell.length_c   1.000
_cell.angle_alpha   90.00
_cell.angle_beta   90.00
_cell.angle_gamma   90.00
#
_symmetry.space_group_name_H-M   'P 1'
#
loop_
_entity.id
_entity.type
_entity.pdbx_description
1 polymer ?
#
loop_
_entity_poly.entity_id
_entity_poly.type
_entity_poly.pdbx_seq_one_letter_code
_entity_poly.pdbx_strand_id
1 'polypeptide(L)'
;MASVCGGSLALMDAGVPISSAAAGVAIGLISCYPGTDTKHLEDYKLLTDILGIEDYMGDMDFKLAGTKKGITALQADVKIPGVPLKVIMEAVQQGTDAKSAIIDIMNDTISNSRYQP
;
A
#
# COMPACT_ATOMS: atom_id res chain seq x y z
N MET A 1 1.61 0.76 7.69
CA MET A 1 2.54 0.66 6.54
C MET A 1 3.88 1.33 6.80
N ALA A 2 3.90 2.53 7.39
CA ALA A 2 5.12 3.25 7.75
C ALA A 2 6.20 2.40 8.46
N SER A 3 5.83 1.44 9.32
CA SER A 3 6.79 0.55 9.99
C SER A 3 7.63 -0.30 9.03
N VAL A 4 7.11 -0.65 7.84
CA VAL A 4 7.89 -1.33 6.79
C VAL A 4 8.97 -0.39 6.26
N CYS A 5 8.62 0.85 5.95
CA CYS A 5 9.56 1.86 5.46
C CYS A 5 10.64 2.16 6.50
N GLY A 6 10.22 2.44 7.74
CA GLY A 6 11.14 2.69 8.85
C GLY A 6 12.04 1.49 9.16
N GLY A 7 11.50 0.27 9.14
CA GLY A 7 12.27 -0.95 9.31
C GLY A 7 13.30 -1.17 8.20
N SER A 8 12.93 -0.90 6.94
CA SER A 8 13.85 -0.97 5.81
C SER A 8 15.02 0.00 5.97
N LEU A 9 14.74 1.26 6.33
CA LEU A 9 15.77 2.29 6.58
C LEU A 9 16.67 1.90 7.74
N ALA A 10 16.09 1.43 8.85
CA ALA A 10 16.84 1.03 10.04
C ALA A 10 17.75 -0.17 9.78
N LEU A 11 17.30 -1.16 9.00
CA LEU A 11 18.13 -2.31 8.60
C LEU A 11 19.34 -1.86 7.75
N MET A 12 19.12 -0.96 6.80
CA MET A 12 20.21 -0.39 6.00
C MET A 12 21.20 0.40 6.87
N ASP A 13 20.69 1.25 7.75
CA ASP A 13 21.52 2.07 8.65
C ASP A 13 22.36 1.21 9.60
N ALA A 14 21.79 0.12 10.13
CA ALA A 14 22.47 -0.87 10.96
C ALA A 14 23.50 -1.71 10.19
N GLY A 15 23.58 -1.59 8.86
CA GLY A 15 24.50 -2.36 8.01
C GLY A 15 24.04 -3.79 7.72
N VAL A 16 22.76 -4.12 7.94
CA VAL A 16 22.22 -5.43 7.56
C VAL A 16 22.15 -5.50 6.04
N PRO A 17 22.77 -6.51 5.38
CA PRO A 17 22.86 -6.57 3.92
C PRO A 17 21.55 -7.07 3.29
N ILE A 18 20.51 -6.24 3.33
CA ILE A 18 19.23 -6.52 2.67
C ILE A 18 19.36 -6.37 1.16
N SER A 19 18.63 -7.19 0.39
CA SER A 19 18.75 -7.23 -1.07
C SER A 19 18.13 -6.04 -1.79
N SER A 20 17.20 -5.32 -1.15
CA SER A 20 16.52 -4.14 -1.68
C SER A 20 15.77 -3.41 -0.57
N ALA A 21 15.56 -2.10 -0.72
CA ALA A 21 14.60 -1.36 0.08
C ALA A 21 13.18 -1.91 -0.12
N ALA A 22 12.40 -1.89 0.96
CA ALA A 22 10.98 -2.23 0.95
C ALA A 22 10.14 -1.10 1.54
N ALA A 23 9.02 -0.80 0.90
CA ALA A 23 8.04 0.17 1.38
C ALA A 23 6.65 -0.45 1.43
N GLY A 24 5.73 0.20 2.12
CA GLY A 24 4.31 -0.13 2.07
C GLY A 24 3.43 1.10 2.01
N VAL A 25 2.21 0.91 1.52
CA VAL A 25 1.18 1.95 1.37
C VAL A 25 -0.21 1.33 1.59
N ALA A 26 -1.16 2.14 2.06
CA ALA A 26 -2.56 1.75 2.18
C ALA A 26 -3.38 2.39 1.06
N ILE A 27 -4.23 1.61 0.41
CA ILE A 27 -5.18 2.05 -0.61
C ILE A 27 -6.59 1.92 -0.04
N GLY A 28 -7.34 3.02 -0.06
CA GLY A 28 -8.73 3.06 0.33
C GLY A 28 -9.68 2.80 -0.83
N LEU A 29 -10.92 2.48 -0.50
CA LEU A 29 -12.04 2.43 -1.42
C LEU A 29 -13.20 3.24 -0.88
N ILE A 30 -13.81 4.07 -1.73
CA ILE A 30 -15.15 4.60 -1.52
C ILE A 30 -16.03 4.07 -2.66
N SER A 31 -17.07 3.31 -2.33
CA SER A 31 -18.03 2.76 -3.29
C SER A 31 -19.38 3.46 -3.22
N CYS A 32 -20.02 3.57 -4.39
CA CYS A 32 -21.39 4.07 -4.53
C CYS A 32 -22.27 2.94 -5.08
N TYR A 33 -23.41 2.73 -4.41
CA TYR A 33 -24.40 1.72 -4.75
C TYR A 33 -25.75 2.38 -5.05
N PRO A 34 -26.51 1.91 -6.05
CA PRO A 34 -27.79 2.50 -6.40
C PRO A 34 -28.87 2.03 -5.42
N GLY A 35 -29.47 2.97 -4.69
CA GLY A 35 -30.63 2.72 -3.83
C GLY A 35 -30.38 1.67 -2.76
N THR A 36 -31.12 0.55 -2.81
CA THR A 36 -31.00 -0.56 -1.84
C THR A 36 -30.15 -1.72 -2.36
N ASP A 37 -29.61 -1.65 -3.58
CA ASP A 37 -28.86 -2.74 -4.19
C ASP A 37 -27.36 -2.64 -3.84
N THR A 38 -26.95 -3.42 -2.85
CA THR A 38 -25.55 -3.51 -2.41
C THR A 38 -24.71 -4.49 -3.25
N LYS A 39 -25.28 -5.09 -4.30
CA LYS A 39 -24.59 -6.08 -5.15
C LYS A 39 -24.01 -5.47 -6.42
N HIS A 40 -24.52 -4.32 -6.85
CA HIS A 40 -24.10 -3.69 -8.10
C HIS A 40 -23.42 -2.35 -7.81
N LEU A 41 -22.09 -2.35 -7.96
CA LEU A 41 -21.27 -1.16 -7.81
C LEU A 41 -21.55 -0.19 -8.97
N GLU A 42 -22.07 0.99 -8.67
CA GLU A 42 -22.39 2.03 -9.67
C GLU A 42 -21.16 2.89 -9.99
N ASP A 43 -20.47 3.38 -8.96
CA ASP A 43 -19.20 4.10 -9.09
C ASP A 43 -18.29 3.78 -7.90
N TYR A 44 -16.99 4.04 -8.05
CA TYR A 44 -16.02 3.94 -6.96
C TYR A 44 -14.83 4.86 -7.17
N LYS A 45 -14.13 5.16 -6.07
CA LYS A 45 -12.82 5.81 -6.07
C LYS A 45 -11.83 5.04 -5.21
N LEU A 46 -10.63 4.87 -5.75
CA LEU A 46 -9.47 4.37 -5.02
C LEU A 46 -8.66 5.55 -4.49
N LEU A 47 -8.33 5.51 -3.21
CA LEU A 47 -7.59 6.58 -2.52
C LEU A 47 -6.20 6.08 -2.14
N THR A 48 -5.15 6.81 -2.51
CA THR A 48 -3.77 6.45 -2.13
C THR A 48 -3.39 7.10 -0.81
N ASP A 49 -2.80 6.32 0.09
CA ASP A 49 -2.28 6.78 1.38
C ASP A 49 -3.37 7.41 2.26
N ILE A 50 -4.40 6.61 2.54
CA ILE A 50 -5.59 7.05 3.26
C ILE A 50 -5.30 7.56 4.67
N LEU A 51 -6.03 8.61 5.04
CA LEU A 51 -6.17 9.06 6.41
C LEU A 51 -7.02 8.08 7.23
N GLY A 52 -6.92 8.15 8.56
CA GLY A 52 -7.74 7.32 9.44
C GLY A 52 -9.26 7.56 9.28
N ILE A 53 -9.69 8.75 8.88
CA ILE A 53 -11.10 9.03 8.58
C ILE A 53 -11.54 8.38 7.26
N GLU A 54 -10.68 8.36 6.25
CA GLU A 54 -10.95 7.73 4.95
C GLU A 54 -10.94 6.21 5.05
N ASP A 55 -10.12 5.66 5.95
CA ASP A 55 -10.22 4.27 6.39
C ASP A 55 -11.59 4.04 7.06
N TYR A 56 -11.89 4.71 8.17
CA TYR A 56 -13.10 4.46 8.96
C TYR A 56 -14.41 4.63 8.16
N MET A 57 -14.51 5.68 7.34
CA MET A 57 -15.69 5.97 6.53
C MET A 57 -15.70 5.26 5.18
N GLY A 58 -14.58 4.66 4.77
CA GLY A 58 -14.47 3.94 3.50
C GLY A 58 -14.79 2.47 3.61
N ASP A 59 -14.73 1.80 2.47
CA ASP A 59 -15.22 0.44 2.26
C ASP A 59 -14.10 -0.60 2.24
N MET A 60 -12.85 -0.15 2.17
CA MET A 60 -11.68 -1.01 2.16
C MET A 60 -10.45 -0.28 2.70
N ASP A 61 -9.63 -0.99 3.47
CA ASP A 61 -8.27 -0.62 3.84
C ASP A 61 -7.31 -1.70 3.31
N PHE A 62 -6.76 -1.43 2.12
CA PHE A 62 -5.92 -2.34 1.36
C PHE A 62 -4.44 -2.00 1.54
N LYS A 63 -3.77 -2.75 2.38
CA LYS A 63 -2.35 -2.58 2.67
C LYS A 63 -1.52 -3.47 1.76
N LEU A 64 -0.55 -2.88 1.09
CA LEU A 64 0.45 -3.63 0.35
C LEU A 64 1.86 -3.16 0.69
N ALA A 65 2.79 -4.10 0.66
CA ALA A 65 4.21 -3.82 0.87
C ALA A 65 5.08 -4.63 -0.09
N GLY A 66 6.28 -4.13 -0.36
CA GLY A 66 7.25 -4.83 -1.18
C GLY A 66 8.42 -3.98 -1.63
N THR A 67 9.17 -4.49 -2.59
CA THR A 67 10.29 -3.82 -3.24
C THR A 67 9.84 -3.26 -4.59
N LYS A 68 10.69 -2.53 -5.31
CA LYS A 68 10.38 -2.11 -6.70
C LYS A 68 10.12 -3.29 -7.65
N LYS A 69 10.63 -4.49 -7.32
CA LYS A 69 10.54 -5.68 -8.18
C LYS A 69 9.36 -6.58 -7.87
N GLY A 70 8.67 -6.37 -6.74
CA GLY A 70 7.59 -7.28 -6.35
C GLY A 70 6.87 -6.89 -5.07
N ILE A 71 5.85 -7.68 -4.75
CA ILE A 71 5.04 -7.57 -3.54
C ILE A 71 5.53 -8.63 -2.56
N THR A 72 5.72 -8.25 -1.29
CA THR A 72 6.15 -9.16 -0.22
C THR A 72 5.06 -9.41 0.80
N ALA A 73 4.10 -8.50 0.95
CA ALA A 73 2.96 -8.65 1.85
C ALA A 73 1.74 -7.90 1.34
N LEU A 74 0.57 -8.44 1.66
CA LEU A 74 -0.73 -7.86 1.38
C LEU A 74 -1.67 -8.18 2.53
N GLN A 75 -2.43 -7.18 2.97
CA GLN A 75 -3.53 -7.33 3.91
C GLN A 75 -4.69 -6.47 3.41
N ALA A 76 -5.81 -7.10 3.06
CA ALA A 76 -7.01 -6.41 2.62
C ALA A 76 -8.08 -6.51 3.72
N ASP A 77 -8.42 -5.38 4.33
CA ASP A 77 -9.57 -5.27 5.22
C ASP A 77 -10.75 -4.71 4.42
N VAL A 78 -11.68 -5.57 4.04
CA VAL A 78 -12.85 -5.21 3.22
C VAL A 78 -14.08 -5.14 4.13
N LYS A 79 -14.73 -3.98 4.15
CA LYS A 79 -15.80 -3.63 5.11
C LYS A 79 -17.20 -3.80 4.52
N ILE A 80 -17.27 -4.03 3.22
CA ILE A 80 -18.49 -4.28 2.45
C ILE A 80 -18.59 -5.77 2.04
N PRO A 81 -19.77 -6.25 1.61
CA PRO A 81 -19.96 -7.63 1.14
C PRO A 81 -19.24 -7.96 -0.18
N GLY A 82 -17.90 -7.96 -0.15
CA GLY A 82 -17.04 -8.24 -1.28
C GLY A 82 -16.78 -7.04 -2.19
N VAL A 83 -15.68 -7.12 -2.92
CA VAL A 83 -15.23 -6.11 -3.89
C VAL A 83 -14.93 -6.84 -5.21
N PRO A 84 -15.34 -6.30 -6.37
CA PRO A 84 -15.02 -6.92 -7.65
C PRO A 84 -13.51 -7.08 -7.83
N LEU A 85 -13.07 -8.23 -8.37
CA LEU A 85 -11.64 -8.50 -8.59
C LEU A 85 -10.95 -7.39 -9.40
N LYS A 86 -11.65 -6.79 -10.36
CA LYS A 86 -11.16 -5.64 -11.13
C LYS A 86 -10.69 -4.48 -10.24
N VAL A 87 -11.48 -4.12 -9.23
CA VAL A 87 -11.16 -3.02 -8.30
C VAL A 87 -9.93 -3.38 -7.46
N ILE A 88 -9.81 -4.64 -7.05
CA ILE A 88 -8.61 -5.12 -6.33
C ILE A 88 -7.37 -5.05 -7.22
N MET A 89 -7.46 -5.44 -8.49
CA MET A 89 -6.34 -5.37 -9.42
C MET A 89 -5.90 -3.92 -9.68
N GLU A 90 -6.85 -2.99 -9.78
CA GLU A 90 -6.56 -1.55 -9.88
C GLU A 90 -5.91 -1.01 -8.59
N ALA A 91 -6.39 -1.44 -7.41
CA ALA A 91 -5.78 -1.07 -6.13
C ALA A 91 -4.34 -1.60 -6.00
N VAL A 92 -4.06 -2.81 -6.49
CA VAL A 92 -2.69 -3.37 -6.55
C VAL A 92 -1.80 -2.53 -7.46
N GLN A 93 -2.30 -2.11 -8.61
CA GLN A 93 -1.53 -1.28 -9.54
C GLN A 93 -1.24 0.10 -8.95
N GLN A 94 -2.27 0.81 -8.49
CA GLN A 94 -2.14 2.13 -7.84
C GLN A 94 -1.23 2.06 -6.61
N GLY A 95 -1.36 0.99 -5.82
CA GLY A 95 -0.46 0.71 -4.72
C GLY A 95 0.99 0.47 -5.14
N THR A 96 1.23 -0.26 -6.22
CA THR A 96 2.58 -0.54 -6.74
C THR A 96 3.27 0.73 -7.19
N ASP A 97 2.54 1.65 -7.82
CA ASP A 97 3.04 2.95 -8.26
C ASP A 97 3.39 3.83 -7.05
N ALA A 98 2.48 3.93 -6.08
CA ALA A 98 2.72 4.70 -4.85
C ALA A 98 3.87 4.15 -4.01
N LYS A 99 3.95 2.82 -3.85
CA LYS A 99 5.07 2.13 -3.19
C LYS A 99 6.40 2.47 -3.88
N SER A 100 6.43 2.51 -5.21
CA SER A 100 7.65 2.84 -5.95
C SER A 100 8.11 4.28 -5.68
N ALA A 101 7.17 5.23 -5.65
CA ALA A 101 7.46 6.62 -5.30
C ALA A 101 7.98 6.78 -3.86
N ILE A 102 7.43 6.02 -2.89
CA ILE A 102 7.94 6.02 -1.52
C ILE A 102 9.38 5.47 -1.48
N ILE A 103 9.67 4.40 -2.21
CA ILE A 103 11.03 3.84 -2.28
C ILE A 103 12.01 4.85 -2.89
N ASP A 104 11.60 5.64 -3.90
CA ASP A 104 12.43 6.69 -4.47
C ASP A 104 12.83 7.72 -3.41
N ILE A 105 11.86 8.23 -2.65
CA ILE A 105 12.12 9.19 -1.56
C ILE A 105 12.99 8.57 -0.46
N MET A 106 12.77 7.31 -0.11
CA MET A 106 13.59 6.60 0.88
C MET A 106 15.06 6.49 0.42
N ASN A 107 15.28 6.19 -0.86
CA ASN A 107 16.63 6.05 -1.42
C ASN A 107 17.40 7.38 -1.45
N ASP A 108 16.70 8.52 -1.54
CA ASP A 108 17.33 9.84 -1.40
C ASP A 108 17.92 10.05 0.01
N THR A 109 17.44 9.32 1.01
CA THR A 109 17.96 9.34 2.38
C THR A 109 19.07 8.30 2.59
N ILE A 110 18.83 7.04 2.24
CA ILE A 110 19.80 5.96 2.30
C ILE A 110 19.45 4.89 1.26
N SER A 111 20.34 4.68 0.30
CA SER A 111 20.08 3.78 -0.84
C SER A 111 20.71 2.39 -0.69
N ASN A 112 21.62 2.20 0.27
CA ASN A 112 22.37 0.96 0.48
C ASN A 112 22.70 0.79 1.97
N SER A 113 22.91 -0.47 2.38
CA SER A 113 23.33 -0.77 3.74
C SER A 113 24.70 -0.17 4.06
N ARG A 114 24.86 0.33 5.29
CA ARG A 114 26.13 0.86 5.80
C ARG A 114 27.22 -0.19 5.66
N TYR A 115 28.36 0.20 5.10
CA TYR A 115 29.54 -0.64 5.07
C TYR A 115 30.02 -0.91 6.51
N GLN A 116 30.19 -2.18 6.86
CA GLN A 116 30.85 -2.59 8.08
C GLN A 116 32.30 -3.03 7.74
N PRO A 117 33.32 -2.40 8.35
CA PRO A 117 34.74 -2.73 8.11
C PRO A 117 35.17 -4.06 8.72
#